data_AF-A0A258C042-F1
#
_entry.id   AF-A0A258C042-F1
#
_cell.length_a   1.000
_cell.length_b   1.000
_cell.length_c   1.000
_cell.angle_alpha   90.00
_cell.angle_beta   90.00
_cell.angle_gamma   90.00
#
_symmetry.space_group_name_H-M   'P 1'
#
loop_
_entity.id
_entity.type
_entity.pdbx_description
1 polymer ?
#
loop_
_entity_poly.entity_id
_entity_poly.type
_entity_poly.pdbx_seq_one_letter_code
_entity_poly.pdbx_strand_id
1 'polypeptide(L)'
;RARFEAFVCGVYHRRPHGSTGEPPITRWQKGGFLPAMPDSLEQLDMLLVHVPKPRKVLRDGIRLMGRRYVEPTLAAFVGEQVEAVYDPRDLTEIHVYHQGRFVCRALSSEHAGSPSLRAIQRARRSAKERDKQALASTEVFDGDQEDTASRPTTYRGLRLYAADD
;
A
#
# COMPACT_ATOMS: atom_id res chain seq x y z
N ARG A 1 -20.56 7.85 -19.83
CA ARG A 1 -20.89 6.88 -18.76
C ARG A 1 -22.17 7.29 -18.00
N ALA A 2 -22.21 8.47 -17.37
CA ALA A 2 -23.36 8.93 -16.57
C ALA A 2 -24.73 8.94 -17.30
N ARG A 3 -24.79 9.36 -18.57
CA ARG A 3 -26.05 9.35 -19.36
C ARG A 3 -26.61 7.95 -19.60
N PHE A 4 -25.74 6.98 -19.90
CA PHE A 4 -26.16 5.59 -20.11
C PHE A 4 -26.65 4.98 -18.80
N GLU A 5 -25.92 5.19 -17.71
CA GLU A 5 -26.29 4.72 -16.38
C GLU A 5 -27.64 5.30 -15.91
N ALA A 6 -27.83 6.61 -16.10
CA ALA A 6 -29.10 7.27 -15.82
C ALA A 6 -30.25 6.70 -16.67
N PHE A 7 -30.00 6.39 -17.94
CA PHE A 7 -30.99 5.74 -18.80
C PHE A 7 -31.31 4.32 -18.32
N VAL A 8 -30.30 3.50 -18.01
CA VAL A 8 -30.49 2.11 -17.57
C VAL A 8 -31.29 2.08 -16.26
N CYS A 9 -30.84 2.82 -15.26
CA CYS A 9 -31.42 2.82 -13.92
C CYS A 9 -32.75 3.60 -13.82
N GLY A 10 -32.84 4.72 -14.55
CA GLY A 10 -33.99 5.63 -14.48
C GLY A 10 -35.11 5.28 -15.46
N VAL A 11 -34.80 4.70 -16.61
CA VAL A 11 -35.77 4.47 -17.70
C VAL A 11 -35.91 2.98 -18.01
N TYR A 12 -34.85 2.32 -18.46
CA TYR A 12 -34.92 0.95 -18.99
C TYR A 12 -35.46 -0.04 -17.97
N HIS A 13 -34.88 -0.10 -16.78
CA HIS A 13 -35.28 -1.06 -15.74
C HIS A 13 -36.74 -0.87 -15.26
N ARG A 14 -37.27 0.35 -15.39
CA ARG A 14 -38.62 0.72 -14.90
C ARG A 14 -39.69 0.68 -15.98
N ARG A 15 -39.31 0.77 -17.26
CA ARG A 15 -40.24 0.75 -18.38
C ARG A 15 -40.78 -0.67 -18.59
N PRO A 16 -42.10 -0.87 -18.72
CA PRO A 16 -42.67 -2.14 -19.15
C PRO A 16 -42.03 -2.61 -20.46
N HIS A 17 -41.47 -3.82 -20.47
CA HIS A 17 -40.82 -4.36 -21.65
C HIS A 17 -41.88 -4.91 -22.62
N GLY A 18 -41.76 -4.59 -23.91
CA GLY A 18 -42.79 -4.88 -24.91
C GLY A 18 -43.14 -6.37 -25.04
N SER A 19 -42.18 -7.26 -24.80
CA SER A 19 -42.39 -8.72 -24.91
C SER A 19 -42.96 -9.37 -23.65
N THR A 20 -42.59 -8.87 -22.47
CA THR A 20 -42.97 -9.49 -21.18
C THR A 20 -44.11 -8.76 -20.49
N GLY A 21 -44.46 -7.56 -20.94
CA GLY A 21 -45.48 -6.69 -20.32
C GLY A 21 -45.08 -6.12 -18.96
N GLU A 22 -43.97 -6.58 -18.38
CA GLU A 22 -43.53 -6.22 -17.04
C GLU A 22 -42.21 -5.44 -17.07
N PRO A 23 -41.96 -4.51 -16.11
CA PRO A 23 -40.67 -3.88 -15.94
C PRO A 23 -39.57 -4.91 -15.63
N PRO A 24 -38.39 -4.83 -16.28
CA PRO A 24 -37.28 -5.76 -16.05
C PRO A 24 -36.90 -5.90 -14.58
N ILE A 25 -36.89 -4.80 -13.81
CA ILE A 25 -36.51 -4.82 -12.39
C ILE A 25 -37.49 -5.62 -11.54
N THR A 26 -38.79 -5.47 -11.80
CA THR A 26 -39.86 -6.17 -11.08
C THR A 26 -39.78 -7.67 -11.39
N ARG A 27 -39.56 -8.02 -12.67
CA ARG A 27 -39.40 -9.41 -13.08
C ARG A 27 -38.17 -10.07 -12.44
N TRP A 28 -37.05 -9.35 -12.35
CA TRP A 28 -35.84 -9.82 -11.66
C TRP A 28 -36.06 -10.03 -10.15
N GLN A 29 -36.74 -9.08 -9.49
CA GLN A 29 -37.01 -9.13 -8.05
C GLN A 29 -38.01 -10.22 -7.63
N LYS A 30 -38.88 -10.68 -8.54
CA LYS A 30 -39.81 -11.79 -8.29
C LYS A 30 -39.11 -13.13 -8.01
N GLY A 31 -37.78 -13.21 -8.19
CA GLY A 31 -36.98 -14.40 -7.88
C GLY A 31 -36.99 -15.42 -9.01
N GLY A 32 -36.38 -16.58 -8.76
CA GLY A 32 -36.17 -17.65 -9.76
C GLY A 32 -34.73 -17.76 -10.25
N PHE A 33 -33.83 -16.89 -9.78
CA PHE A 33 -32.40 -16.98 -10.00
C PHE A 33 -31.67 -16.75 -8.67
N LEU A 34 -31.03 -17.80 -8.15
CA LEU A 34 -30.06 -17.68 -7.07
C LEU A 34 -28.68 -17.58 -7.74
N PRO A 35 -27.97 -16.44 -7.63
CA PRO A 35 -26.60 -16.38 -8.13
C PRO A 35 -25.77 -17.43 -7.39
N ALA A 36 -25.01 -18.23 -8.15
CA ALA A 36 -23.98 -19.05 -7.57
C ALA A 36 -22.96 -18.11 -6.93
N MET A 37 -22.97 -18.06 -5.60
CA MET A 37 -21.96 -17.30 -4.87
C MET A 37 -20.64 -18.05 -4.98
N PRO A 38 -19.53 -17.35 -5.23
CA PRO A 38 -18.23 -17.99 -5.19
C PRO A 38 -17.97 -18.53 -3.78
N ASP A 39 -17.24 -19.63 -3.70
CA ASP A 39 -16.89 -20.27 -2.42
C ASP A 39 -15.89 -19.41 -1.63
N SER A 40 -15.13 -18.56 -2.33
CA SER A 40 -14.14 -17.67 -1.72
C SER A 40 -13.94 -16.38 -2.53
N LEU A 41 -13.33 -15.36 -1.92
CA LEU A 41 -13.07 -14.09 -2.60
C LEU A 41 -12.03 -14.23 -3.71
N GLU A 42 -11.07 -15.13 -3.57
CA GLU A 42 -10.00 -15.37 -4.55
C GLU A 42 -10.55 -15.91 -5.89
N GLN A 43 -11.73 -16.54 -5.89
CA GLN A 43 -12.38 -16.95 -7.14
C GLN A 43 -12.80 -15.72 -7.97
N LEU A 44 -13.05 -14.57 -7.35
CA LEU A 44 -13.39 -13.34 -8.09
C LEU A 44 -12.21 -12.79 -8.88
N ASP A 45 -10.98 -13.17 -8.53
CA ASP A 45 -9.77 -12.70 -9.20
C ASP A 45 -9.70 -13.17 -10.65
N MET A 46 -10.46 -14.22 -11.02
CA MET A 46 -10.63 -14.65 -12.40
C MET A 46 -11.29 -13.58 -13.30
N LEU A 47 -12.01 -12.62 -12.70
CA LEU A 47 -12.67 -11.52 -13.40
C LEU A 47 -11.73 -10.31 -13.59
N LEU A 48 -10.58 -10.32 -12.91
CA LEU A 48 -9.58 -9.26 -13.00
C LEU A 48 -8.68 -9.47 -14.23
N VAL A 49 -7.97 -8.41 -14.62
CA VAL A 49 -7.08 -8.44 -15.77
C VAL A 49 -5.74 -9.05 -15.38
N HIS A 50 -5.37 -10.15 -16.05
CA HIS A 50 -4.06 -10.78 -15.90
C HIS A 50 -2.98 -10.00 -16.63
N VAL A 51 -1.86 -9.73 -15.94
CA VAL A 51 -0.68 -9.15 -16.56
C VAL A 51 0.03 -10.22 -17.41
N PRO A 52 0.21 -10.03 -18.73
CA PRO A 52 0.72 -11.09 -19.61
C PRO A 52 2.15 -11.55 -19.33
N LYS A 53 2.98 -10.69 -18.73
CA LYS A 53 4.37 -10.98 -18.39
C LYS A 53 4.53 -11.02 -16.88
N PRO A 54 5.09 -12.10 -16.31
CA PRO A 54 5.37 -12.15 -14.88
C PRO A 54 6.34 -11.04 -14.49
N ARG A 55 6.25 -10.60 -13.24
CA ARG A 55 7.00 -9.49 -12.68
C ARG A 55 7.96 -9.99 -11.62
N LYS A 56 9.18 -9.45 -11.66
CA LYS A 56 10.19 -9.77 -10.66
C LYS A 56 9.86 -9.02 -9.38
N VAL A 57 9.82 -9.72 -8.26
CA VAL A 57 9.73 -9.09 -6.94
C VAL A 57 11.09 -8.51 -6.60
N LEU A 58 11.13 -7.20 -6.36
CA LEU A 58 12.33 -6.50 -5.94
C LEU A 58 12.27 -6.24 -4.44
N ARG A 59 13.39 -5.83 -3.85
CA ARG A 59 13.45 -5.47 -2.42
C ARG A 59 12.49 -4.34 -2.03
N ASP A 60 12.12 -3.50 -2.99
CA ASP A 60 11.21 -2.39 -2.81
C ASP A 60 9.77 -2.68 -3.30
N GLY A 61 9.48 -3.92 -3.68
CA GLY A 61 8.17 -4.40 -4.12
C GLY A 61 8.12 -4.76 -5.60
N ILE A 62 6.92 -4.71 -6.17
CA ILE A 62 6.66 -5.02 -7.59
C ILE A 62 6.44 -3.71 -8.35
N ARG A 63 7.11 -3.55 -9.50
CA ARG A 63 6.88 -2.42 -10.42
C ARG A 63 5.93 -2.83 -11.55
N LEU A 64 4.81 -2.12 -11.67
CA LEU A 64 3.78 -2.40 -12.65
C LEU A 64 3.05 -1.10 -13.04
N MET A 65 2.80 -0.88 -14.34
CA MET A 65 2.16 0.33 -14.88
C MET A 65 2.72 1.66 -14.32
N GLY A 66 4.05 1.75 -14.17
CA GLY A 66 4.72 2.95 -13.63
C GLY A 66 4.57 3.15 -12.12
N ARG A 67 3.85 2.27 -11.42
CA ARG A 67 3.63 2.29 -9.97
C ARG A 67 4.43 1.21 -9.28
N ARG A 68 4.60 1.40 -7.98
CA ARG A 68 5.27 0.44 -7.09
C ARG A 68 4.28 -0.09 -6.07
N TYR A 69 4.11 -1.40 -6.07
CA TYR A 69 3.22 -2.14 -5.20
C TYR A 69 4.03 -2.83 -4.11
N VAL A 70 3.63 -2.63 -2.86
CA VAL A 70 4.33 -3.15 -1.69
C VAL A 70 3.38 -3.87 -0.76
N GLU A 71 3.87 -4.96 -0.20
CA GLU A 71 3.23 -5.70 0.87
C GLU A 71 4.34 -6.52 1.58
N PRO A 72 4.33 -6.67 2.91
CA PRO A 72 5.39 -7.36 3.66
C PRO A 72 5.62 -8.83 3.29
N THR A 73 4.57 -9.59 2.97
CA THR A 73 4.62 -11.00 2.52
C THR A 73 5.49 -11.18 1.27
N LEU A 74 5.58 -10.16 0.40
CA LEU A 74 6.47 -10.17 -0.76
C LEU A 74 7.96 -10.30 -0.40
N ALA A 75 8.37 -9.98 0.84
CA ALA A 75 9.76 -10.10 1.26
C ALA A 75 10.32 -11.52 1.10
N ALA A 76 9.48 -12.55 1.27
CA ALA A 76 9.86 -13.96 1.09
C ALA A 76 10.06 -14.35 -0.39
N PHE A 77 9.57 -13.53 -1.32
CA PHE A 77 9.59 -13.80 -2.76
C PHE A 77 10.59 -12.90 -3.51
N VAL A 78 11.45 -12.15 -2.81
CA VAL A 78 12.42 -11.24 -3.44
C VAL A 78 13.35 -12.00 -4.38
N GLY A 79 13.36 -11.61 -5.64
CA GLY A 79 14.13 -12.28 -6.70
C GLY A 79 13.28 -13.20 -7.58
N GLU A 80 12.13 -13.67 -7.09
CA GLU A 80 11.22 -14.55 -7.80
C GLU A 80 10.36 -13.80 -8.82
N GLN A 81 9.81 -14.57 -9.77
CA GLN A 81 8.87 -14.10 -10.77
C GLN A 81 7.44 -14.42 -10.32
N VAL A 82 6.61 -13.39 -10.21
CA VAL A 82 5.22 -13.51 -9.77
C VAL A 82 4.26 -13.05 -10.86
N GLU A 83 3.07 -13.64 -10.87
CA GLU A 83 1.95 -13.21 -11.67
C GLU A 83 1.18 -12.13 -10.92
N ALA A 84 0.67 -11.15 -11.66
CA ALA A 84 -0.12 -10.06 -11.08
C ALA A 84 -1.44 -9.95 -11.83
N VAL A 85 -2.50 -9.74 -11.07
CA VAL A 85 -3.86 -9.50 -11.58
C VAL A 85 -4.37 -8.20 -10.96
N TYR A 86 -5.11 -7.40 -11.72
CA TYR A 86 -5.57 -6.09 -11.27
C TYR A 86 -6.89 -5.67 -11.91
N ASP A 87 -7.61 -4.73 -11.29
CA ASP A 87 -8.74 -4.06 -11.93
C ASP A 87 -8.24 -2.87 -12.75
N PRO A 88 -8.45 -2.79 -14.08
CA PRO A 88 -8.05 -1.64 -14.87
C PRO A 88 -8.73 -0.33 -14.46
N ARG A 89 -9.83 -0.40 -13.71
CA ARG A 89 -10.53 0.77 -13.14
C ARG A 89 -9.95 1.19 -11.80
N ASP A 90 -9.24 0.31 -11.12
CA ASP A 90 -8.66 0.53 -9.80
C ASP A 90 -7.21 0.03 -9.73
N LEU A 91 -6.27 0.97 -9.87
CA LEU A 91 -4.83 0.71 -9.79
C LEU A 91 -4.26 0.95 -8.38
N THR A 92 -5.10 1.02 -7.35
CA THR A 92 -4.67 1.13 -5.95
C THR A 92 -4.02 -0.14 -5.46
N GLU A 93 -4.40 -1.27 -6.03
CA GLU A 93 -4.06 -2.60 -5.56
C GLU A 93 -3.83 -3.57 -6.73
N ILE A 94 -2.94 -4.53 -6.51
CA ILE A 94 -2.78 -5.71 -7.36
C ILE A 94 -2.84 -6.98 -6.51
N HIS A 95 -3.37 -8.05 -7.09
CA HIS A 95 -3.36 -9.37 -6.51
C HIS A 95 -2.18 -10.15 -7.08
N VAL A 96 -1.36 -10.71 -6.20
CA VAL A 96 -0.09 -11.35 -6.55
C VAL A 96 -0.20 -12.86 -6.37
N TYR A 97 0.23 -13.58 -7.39
CA TYR A 97 0.26 -15.03 -7.44
C TYR A 97 1.67 -15.53 -7.71
N HIS A 98 2.01 -16.67 -7.11
CA HIS A 98 3.24 -17.38 -7.40
C HIS A 98 2.90 -18.83 -7.73
N GLN A 99 3.26 -19.27 -8.94
CA GLN A 99 2.97 -20.62 -9.45
C GLN A 99 1.47 -21.00 -9.32
N GLY A 100 0.59 -20.06 -9.68
CA GLY A 100 -0.87 -20.24 -9.59
C GLY A 100 -1.45 -20.20 -8.18
N ARG A 101 -0.65 -19.97 -7.14
CA ARG A 101 -1.13 -19.82 -5.76
C ARG A 101 -1.18 -18.35 -5.37
N PHE A 102 -2.28 -17.93 -4.76
CA PHE A 102 -2.41 -16.59 -4.22
C PHE A 102 -1.37 -16.37 -3.12
N VAL A 103 -0.66 -15.24 -3.19
CA VAL A 103 0.37 -14.85 -2.22
C VAL A 103 -0.16 -13.72 -1.35
N CYS A 104 -0.51 -12.60 -1.97
CA CYS A 104 -0.90 -11.40 -1.25
C CYS A 104 -1.60 -10.38 -2.14
N ARG A 105 -2.19 -9.40 -1.47
CA ARG A 105 -2.78 -8.19 -2.02
C ARG A 105 -1.81 -7.02 -1.81
N ALA A 106 -1.17 -6.57 -2.88
CA ALA A 106 -0.13 -5.55 -2.82
C ALA A 106 -0.68 -4.16 -3.19
N LEU A 107 -0.41 -3.18 -2.33
CA LEU A 107 -0.95 -1.82 -2.47
C LEU A 107 0.05 -0.89 -3.13
N SER A 108 -0.45 0.01 -3.97
CA SER A 108 0.34 1.06 -4.60
C SER A 108 0.84 2.03 -3.55
N SER A 109 2.16 2.17 -3.47
CA SER A 109 2.83 3.12 -2.57
C SER A 109 2.54 4.59 -2.89
N GLU A 110 1.95 4.89 -4.06
CA GLU A 110 1.48 6.24 -4.41
C GLU A 110 0.11 6.57 -3.82
N HIS A 111 -0.68 5.54 -3.47
CA HIS A 111 -2.00 5.71 -2.84
C HIS A 111 -1.92 5.71 -1.31
N ALA A 112 -0.92 5.02 -0.75
CA ALA A 112 -0.58 5.13 0.66
C ALA A 112 0.17 6.46 0.87
N GLY A 113 -0.51 7.51 1.35
CA GLY A 113 0.06 8.81 1.73
C GLY A 113 1.18 8.74 2.78
N SER A 114 2.28 8.07 2.47
CA SER A 114 3.40 7.78 3.34
C SER A 114 4.50 8.82 3.09
N PRO A 115 5.08 9.41 4.15
CA PRO A 115 6.18 10.35 3.99
C PRO A 115 7.38 9.62 3.39
N SER A 116 8.04 10.26 2.41
CA SER A 116 9.24 9.73 1.79
C SER A 116 10.33 9.42 2.82
N LEU A 117 11.26 8.51 2.52
CA LEU A 117 12.42 8.20 3.37
C LEU A 117 13.17 9.49 3.78
N ARG A 118 13.31 10.46 2.86
CA ARG A 118 13.91 11.76 3.14
C ARG A 118 13.08 12.61 4.10
N ALA A 119 11.75 12.58 4.01
CA ALA A 119 10.86 13.24 4.98
C ALA A 119 11.00 12.62 6.37
N ILE A 120 11.08 11.28 6.46
CA ILE A 120 11.35 10.54 7.70
C ILE A 120 12.73 10.94 8.29
N GLN A 121 13.78 10.97 7.46
CA GLN A 121 15.12 11.39 7.91
C GLN A 121 15.17 12.86 8.35
N ARG A 122 14.46 13.76 7.67
CA ARG A 122 14.38 15.18 8.06
C ARG A 122 13.63 15.35 9.38
N ALA A 123 12.50 14.66 9.56
CA ALA A 123 11.74 14.67 10.80
C ALA A 123 12.56 14.14 11.98
N ARG A 124 13.37 13.08 11.76
CA ARG A 124 14.30 12.56 12.79
C ARG A 124 15.39 13.57 13.16
N ARG A 125 15.99 14.26 12.18
CA ARG A 125 16.98 15.30 12.46
C ARG A 125 16.38 16.48 13.22
N SER A 126 15.21 16.97 12.82
CA SER A 126 14.56 18.09 13.51
C SER A 126 14.10 17.72 14.92
N ALA A 127 13.68 16.48 15.16
CA ALA A 127 13.39 16.00 16.52
C ALA A 127 14.66 15.99 17.39
N LYS A 128 15.76 15.44 16.88
CA LYS A 128 17.03 15.39 17.61
C LYS A 128 17.54 16.77 18.01
N GLU A 129 17.44 17.77 17.12
CA GLU A 129 17.87 19.14 17.46
C GLU A 129 16.95 19.80 18.49
N ARG A 130 15.63 19.54 18.44
CA ARG A 130 14.70 20.00 19.49
C ARG A 130 15.05 19.40 20.85
N ASP A 131 15.35 18.11 20.90
CA ASP A 131 15.68 17.42 22.16
C ASP A 131 17.00 17.94 22.74
N LYS A 132 18.02 18.19 21.90
CA LYS A 132 19.27 18.84 22.33
C LYS A 132 19.03 20.24 22.86
N GLN A 133 18.19 21.04 22.20
CA GLN A 133 17.87 22.38 22.66
C GLN A 133 17.11 22.36 23.99
N ALA A 134 16.20 21.39 24.18
CA ALA A 134 15.48 21.19 25.44
C ALA A 134 16.42 20.77 26.59
N LEU A 135 17.40 19.90 26.31
CA LEU A 135 18.46 19.53 27.26
C LEU A 135 19.33 20.74 27.63
N ALA A 136 19.78 21.51 26.63
CA ALA A 136 20.55 22.73 26.86
C ALA A 136 19.77 23.80 27.66
N SER A 137 18.44 23.93 27.45
CA SER A 137 17.63 24.82 28.27
C SER A 137 17.40 24.32 29.70
N THR A 138 17.45 23.00 29.92
CA THR A 138 17.34 22.41 31.26
C THR A 138 18.61 22.63 32.07
N GLU A 139 19.78 22.65 31.42
CA GLU A 139 21.07 22.98 32.05
C GLU A 139 21.22 24.46 32.45
N VAL A 140 20.33 25.35 32.00
CA VAL A 140 20.38 26.79 32.30
C VAL A 140 19.54 27.16 33.55
N PHE A 141 18.80 26.22 34.15
CA PHE A 141 17.92 26.46 35.31
C PHE A 141 18.29 25.70 36.60
N ASP A 142 19.47 25.08 36.69
CA ASP A 142 20.01 24.70 38.00
C ASP A 142 21.19 25.62 38.32
N GLY A 143 20.88 26.61 39.14
CA GLY A 143 21.78 27.69 39.53
C GLY A 143 22.90 27.22 40.45
N ASP A 144 23.85 28.15 40.60
CA ASP A 144 24.97 28.16 41.53
C ASP A 144 24.79 27.29 42.79
N GLN A 145 25.47 26.14 42.80
CA GLN A 145 26.03 25.56 44.01
C GLN A 145 27.46 25.13 43.68
N GLU A 146 28.45 25.93 44.11
CA GLU A 146 29.86 25.53 44.06
C GLU A 146 30.04 24.27 44.92
N ASP A 147 30.55 23.18 44.35
CA ASP A 147 31.68 22.51 44.99
C ASP A 147 32.48 21.58 44.06
N THR A 148 33.75 21.51 44.41
CA THR A 148 34.91 21.00 43.71
C THR A 148 34.93 19.47 43.53
N ALA A 149 35.01 18.95 42.30
CA ALA A 149 35.54 17.60 42.03
C ALA A 149 35.95 17.36 40.57
N SER A 150 37.11 16.71 40.41
CA SER A 150 37.85 16.37 39.19
C SER A 150 37.02 15.83 38.01
N ARG A 151 37.31 16.31 36.79
CA ARG A 151 36.86 15.67 35.53
C ARG A 151 37.74 14.45 35.22
N PRO A 152 37.22 13.20 35.22
CA PRO A 152 37.97 12.08 34.67
C PRO A 152 37.79 11.99 33.15
N THR A 153 38.88 12.31 32.48
CA THR A 153 39.52 11.61 31.36
C THR A 153 38.67 10.89 30.30
N THR A 154 38.85 11.37 29.07
CA THR A 154 38.63 10.73 27.77
C THR A 154 39.08 9.26 27.71
N TYR A 155 38.20 8.35 27.24
CA TYR A 155 38.45 7.45 26.09
C TYR A 155 37.23 6.59 25.72
N ARG A 156 36.82 6.60 24.45
CA ARG A 156 37.00 5.44 23.56
C ARG A 156 36.51 5.74 22.14
N GLY A 157 37.44 5.65 21.21
CA GLY A 157 37.19 5.74 19.78
C GLY A 157 36.55 4.48 19.19
N LEU A 158 35.89 4.67 18.05
CA LEU A 158 35.67 3.63 17.06
C LEU A 158 36.59 3.96 15.88
N ARG A 159 37.68 3.20 15.74
CA ARG A 159 38.52 3.20 14.54
C ARG A 159 37.71 2.66 13.37
N LEU A 160 37.57 3.45 12.32
CA LEU A 160 37.29 2.97 10.96
C LEU A 160 38.65 2.96 10.25
N TYR A 161 39.15 1.79 9.87
CA TYR A 161 40.30 1.69 8.98
C TYR A 161 39.86 2.14 7.59
N ALA A 162 40.62 3.08 7.04
CA ALA A 162 40.55 3.54 5.68
C ALA A 162 41.07 2.48 4.71
N ALA A 163 40.74 2.71 3.44
CA ALA A 163 40.98 1.87 2.27
C ALA A 163 42.43 1.87 1.77
N ASP A 164 42.65 0.91 0.86
CA ASP A 164 43.57 0.89 -0.28
C ASP A 164 45.09 0.76 -0.04
N ASP A 165 45.62 -0.37 -0.53
CA ASP A 165 46.70 -0.41 -1.52
C ASP A 165 46.18 -1.15 -2.76
#